data_AF-A0A5N6QS77-F1
#
_entry.id   AF-A0A5N6QS77-F1
#
_cell.length_a   1.000
_cell.length_b   1.000
_cell.length_c   1.000
_cell.angle_alpha   90.00
_cell.angle_beta   90.00
_cell.angle_gamma   90.00
#
_symmetry.space_group_name_H-M   'P 1'
#
loop_
_entity.id
_entity.type
_entity.pdbx_description
1 polymer ?
#
loop_
_entity_poly.entity_id
_entity_poly.type
_entity_poly.pdbx_seq_one_letter_code
_entity_poly.pdbx_strand_id
1 'polypeptide(L)'
;MRCRWLAELLDGTFKLPGIKEMEKDVANWDEYMKTYSGQYYRRSCIGALHIWYNDQLCKDMGWNPKRKKGFIAELFEPYGPMDYASS
;
A
#
# COMPACT_ATOMS: atom_id res chain seq x y z
N MET A 1 7.45 1.17 -5.39
CA MET A 1 6.04 1.63 -5.43
C MET A 1 5.86 3.07 -4.98
N ARG A 2 6.26 3.47 -3.76
CA ARG A 2 6.06 4.85 -3.25
C ARG A 2 6.50 5.97 -4.20
N CYS A 3 7.72 5.93 -4.73
CA CYS A 3 8.20 6.96 -5.67
C CYS A 3 7.39 6.99 -6.98
N ARG A 4 6.89 5.83 -7.43
CA ARG A 4 6.03 5.74 -8.62
C ARG A 4 4.67 6.34 -8.34
N TRP A 5 4.04 5.99 -7.21
CA TRP A 5 2.78 6.61 -6.77
C TRP A 5 2.89 8.13 -6.66
N LEU A 6 4.01 8.63 -6.15
CA LEU A 6 4.26 10.08 -6.11
C LEU A 6 4.41 10.69 -7.51
N ALA A 7 5.10 10.02 -8.43
CA ALA A 7 5.24 10.50 -9.81
C ALA A 7 3.87 10.55 -10.53
N GLU A 8 3.06 9.52 -10.38
CA GLU A 8 1.70 9.41 -10.92
C GLU A 8 0.76 10.48 -10.32
N LEU A 9 0.90 10.77 -9.03
CA LEU A 9 0.18 11.86 -8.37
C LEU A 9 0.56 13.22 -8.97
N LEU A 10 1.85 13.46 -9.19
CA LEU A 10 2.35 14.71 -9.77
C LEU A 10 1.97 14.86 -11.25
N ASP A 11 1.87 13.74 -11.96
CA ASP A 11 1.36 13.68 -13.35
C ASP A 11 -0.17 13.82 -13.40
N GLY A 12 -0.86 13.74 -12.26
CA GLY A 12 -2.29 13.94 -12.13
C GLY A 12 -3.13 12.75 -12.60
N THR A 13 -2.55 11.54 -12.66
CA THR A 13 -3.23 10.33 -13.13
C THR A 13 -4.33 9.86 -12.18
N PHE A 14 -4.25 10.24 -10.90
CA PHE A 14 -5.30 10.09 -9.91
C PHE A 14 -5.41 11.33 -9.02
N LYS A 15 -6.50 11.42 -8.26
CA LYS A 15 -6.76 12.55 -7.35
C LYS A 15 -6.80 12.07 -5.90
N LEU A 16 -6.26 12.89 -5.01
CA LEU A 16 -6.38 12.65 -3.58
C LEU A 16 -7.80 12.97 -3.09
N PRO A 17 -8.24 12.28 -2.03
CA PRO A 17 -9.47 12.65 -1.33
C PRO A 17 -9.34 14.02 -0.64
N GLY A 18 -10.44 14.49 -0.06
CA GLY A 18 -10.42 15.77 0.66
C GLY A 18 -9.49 15.72 1.88
N ILE A 19 -8.92 16.87 2.27
CA ILE A 19 -7.98 16.98 3.40
C ILE A 19 -8.55 16.33 4.67
N LYS A 20 -9.82 16.58 4.98
CA LYS A 20 -10.49 16.00 6.16
C LYS A 20 -10.56 14.47 6.14
N GLU A 21 -10.70 13.88 4.96
CA GLU A 21 -10.73 12.42 4.81
C GLU A 21 -9.32 11.84 4.99
N MET A 22 -8.30 12.51 4.47
CA MET A 22 -6.90 12.14 4.69
C MET A 22 -6.52 12.22 6.18
N GLU A 23 -6.92 13.29 6.87
CA GLU A 23 -6.70 13.44 8.32
C GLU A 23 -7.37 12.32 9.12
N LYS A 24 -8.61 11.96 8.75
CA LYS A 24 -9.34 10.86 9.37
C LYS A 24 -8.63 9.52 9.14
N ASP A 25 -8.15 9.26 7.93
CA ASP A 25 -7.44 8.02 7.61
C ASP A 25 -6.14 7.88 8.42
N VAL A 26 -5.36 8.97 8.52
CA VAL A 26 -4.16 9.01 9.36
C VAL A 26 -4.49 8.73 10.83
N ALA A 27 -5.57 9.32 11.36
CA ALA A 27 -6.00 9.09 12.74
C ALA A 27 -6.42 7.63 12.99
N ASN A 28 -7.16 7.03 12.06
CA ASN A 28 -7.55 5.62 12.14
C ASN A 28 -6.32 4.69 12.12
N TRP A 29 -5.34 4.98 11.25
CA TRP A 29 -4.10 4.23 11.18
C TRP A 29 -3.26 4.36 12.45
N ASP A 30 -3.23 5.55 13.04
CA ASP A 30 -2.55 5.80 14.31
C ASP A 30 -3.17 4.98 15.46
N GLU A 31 -4.50 4.98 15.57
CA GLU A 31 -5.23 4.19 16.57
C GLU A 31 -5.03 2.68 16.37
N TYR A 32 -5.12 2.21 15.12
CA TYR A 32 -4.83 0.83 14.75
C TYR A 32 -3.42 0.44 15.20
N MET A 33 -2.43 1.25 14.85
CA MET A 33 -1.03 0.97 15.19
C MET A 33 -0.80 0.95 16.70
N LYS A 34 -1.41 1.85 17.47
CA LYS A 34 -1.34 1.85 18.95
C LYS A 34 -1.95 0.58 19.54
N THR A 35 -3.08 0.14 19.00
CA THR A 35 -3.79 -1.07 19.45
C THR A 35 -2.97 -2.33 19.21
N TYR A 36 -2.40 -2.49 18.00
CA TYR A 36 -1.73 -3.74 17.61
C TYR A 36 -0.22 -3.77 17.87
N SER A 37 0.46 -2.63 17.95
CA SER A 37 1.92 -2.58 18.18
C SER A 37 2.31 -2.40 19.65
N GLY A 38 1.37 -2.09 20.54
CA GLY A 38 1.60 -1.95 21.97
C GLY A 38 2.80 -1.05 22.31
N GLN A 39 3.71 -1.53 23.18
CA GLN A 39 4.91 -0.78 23.57
C GLN A 39 5.90 -0.53 22.42
N TYR A 40 5.81 -1.29 21.33
CA TYR A 40 6.67 -1.14 20.17
C TYR A 40 6.11 -0.20 19.12
N TYR A 41 4.98 0.49 19.36
CA TYR A 41 4.36 1.43 18.41
C TYR A 41 5.34 2.41 17.75
N ARG A 42 6.34 2.93 18.48
CA ARG A 42 7.36 3.85 17.91
C ARG A 42 8.52 3.16 17.19
N ARG A 43 8.67 1.85 17.33
CA ARG A 43 9.79 1.05 16.79
C ARG A 43 9.33 -0.05 15.83
N SER A 44 8.03 -0.27 15.68
CA SER A 44 7.49 -1.32 14.81
C SER A 44 7.64 -0.89 13.36
N CYS A 45 8.48 -1.62 12.62
CA CYS A 45 8.45 -1.59 11.16
C CYS A 45 7.36 -2.55 10.69
N ILE A 46 6.47 -2.07 9.82
CA ILE A 46 5.34 -2.88 9.38
C ILE A 46 5.75 -3.75 8.18
N GLY A 47 6.63 -4.71 8.43
CA GLY A 47 7.16 -5.59 7.38
C GLY A 47 6.07 -6.42 6.69
N ALA A 48 5.13 -6.96 7.47
CA ALA A 48 4.04 -7.79 6.94
C ALA A 48 2.99 -7.01 6.13
N LEU A 49 2.74 -5.73 6.46
CA LEU A 49 1.80 -4.90 5.68
C LEU A 49 2.45 -4.30 4.43
N HIS A 50 3.76 -4.50 4.19
CA HIS A 50 4.40 -3.89 3.03
C HIS A 50 3.78 -4.35 1.69
N ILE A 51 3.33 -5.61 1.60
CA ILE A 51 2.62 -6.14 0.43
C ILE A 51 1.25 -5.46 0.30
N TRP A 52 0.44 -5.50 1.36
CA TRP A 52 -0.88 -4.89 1.38
C TRP A 52 -0.83 -3.38 1.08
N TYR A 53 0.17 -2.69 1.61
CA TYR A 53 0.38 -1.26 1.39
C TYR A 53 0.71 -0.98 -0.08
N ASN A 54 1.57 -1.79 -0.71
CA ASN A 54 1.87 -1.65 -2.12
C ASN A 54 0.65 -1.95 -3.01
N ASP A 55 -0.18 -2.93 -2.66
CA ASP A 55 -1.45 -3.19 -3.36
C ASP A 55 -2.41 -2.00 -3.26
N GLN A 56 -2.48 -1.34 -2.10
CA GLN A 56 -3.29 -0.15 -1.92
C GLN A 56 -2.80 0.99 -2.84
N LEU A 57 -1.48 1.21 -2.91
CA LEU A 57 -0.92 2.18 -3.86
C LEU A 57 -1.23 1.82 -5.32
N CYS A 58 -1.22 0.53 -5.68
CA CYS A 58 -1.65 0.10 -7.01
C CYS A 58 -3.10 0.49 -7.29
N LYS A 59 -4.01 0.25 -6.34
CA LYS A 59 -5.43 0.62 -6.49
C LYS A 59 -5.62 2.12 -6.68
N ASP A 60 -4.90 2.94 -5.92
CA ASP A 60 -4.98 4.40 -6.03
C ASP A 60 -4.58 4.88 -7.43
N MET A 61 -3.54 4.28 -8.02
CA MET A 61 -3.08 4.57 -9.38
C MET A 61 -3.95 3.91 -10.47
N GLY A 62 -4.97 3.12 -10.11
CA GLY A 62 -5.78 2.35 -11.07
C GLY A 62 -5.06 1.13 -11.67
N TRP A 63 -3.96 0.70 -11.08
CA TRP A 63 -3.17 -0.46 -11.51
C TRP A 63 -3.75 -1.76 -10.95
N ASN A 64 -3.53 -2.88 -11.66
CA ASN A 64 -3.94 -4.19 -11.20
C ASN A 64 -3.13 -4.57 -9.94
N PRO A 65 -3.77 -4.78 -8.78
CA PRO A 65 -3.07 -5.20 -7.57
C PRO A 65 -2.68 -6.69 -7.59
N LYS A 66 -3.17 -7.48 -8.56
CA LYS A 66 -2.72 -8.87 -8.73
C LYS A 66 -1.30 -8.87 -9.28
N ARG A 67 -0.38 -9.41 -8.47
CA ARG A 67 1.07 -9.34 -8.66
C ARG A 67 1.59 -10.40 -9.63
N LYS A 68 0.89 -11.54 -9.70
CA LYS A 68 1.26 -12.70 -10.53
C LYS A 68 0.13 -13.10 -11.48
N LYS A 69 0.53 -13.74 -12.56
CA LYS A 69 -0.40 -14.28 -13.56
C LYS A 69 -0.93 -15.64 -13.08
N GLY A 70 -2.24 -15.72 -12.84
CA GLY A 70 -2.93 -16.96 -12.46
C GLY A 70 -3.27 -17.03 -10.97
N PHE A 71 -4.39 -17.68 -10.66
CA PHE A 71 -4.96 -17.72 -9.30
C PHE A 71 -4.08 -18.48 -8.29
N ILE A 72 -3.47 -19.58 -8.72
CA ILE A 72 -2.65 -20.45 -7.86
C ILE A 72 -1.30 -19.77 -7.55
N ALA A 73 -0.66 -19.18 -8.56
CA ALA A 73 0.60 -18.46 -8.40
C ALA A 73 0.42 -17.25 -7.46
N GLU A 74 -0.70 -16.53 -7.59
CA GLU A 74 -1.02 -15.43 -6.69
C GLU A 74 -1.21 -15.88 -5.24
N LEU A 75 -1.66 -17.11 -4.96
CA LEU A 75 -1.93 -17.56 -3.60
C LEU A 75 -0.72 -18.21 -2.91
N PHE A 76 0.12 -18.92 -3.67
CA PHE A 76 1.14 -19.81 -3.09
C PHE A 76 2.58 -19.41 -3.38
N GLU A 77 2.86 -18.59 -4.39
CA GLU A 77 4.23 -18.21 -4.67
C GLU A 77 4.69 -17.03 -3.82
N PRO A 78 5.98 -16.99 -3.42
CA PRO A 78 6.53 -15.84 -2.70
C PRO A 78 6.48 -14.59 -3.57
N TYR A 79 6.12 -13.47 -2.96
CA TYR A 79 6.04 -12.18 -3.64
C TYR A 79 7.39 -11.46 -3.64
N GLY A 80 7.74 -10.90 -4.79
CA GLY A 80 8.95 -10.12 -4.98
C GLY A 80 8.67 -8.70 -5.47
N PRO A 81 9.64 -7.78 -5.36
CA PRO A 81 9.54 -6.44 -5.95
C PRO A 81 9.33 -6.44 -7.46
N MET A 82 9.84 -7.45 -8.15
CA MET A 82 9.70 -7.61 -9.61
C MET A 82 8.27 -7.91 -10.05
N ASP A 83 7.42 -8.41 -9.16
CA ASP A 83 6.01 -8.68 -9.48
C ASP A 83 5.20 -7.38 -9.70
N TYR A 84 5.74 -6.22 -9.30
CA TYR A 84 5.17 -4.90 -9.56
C TYR A 84 5.82 -4.18 -10.75
N ALA A 85 6.83 -4.78 -11.39
CA ALA A 85 7.35 -4.27 -12.64
C ALA A 85 6.29 -4.55 -13.71
N SER A 86 5.77 -3.48 -14.30
CA SER A 86 4.75 -3.45 -15.36
C SER A 86 4.77 -4.68 -16.28
N SER A 87 3.67 -5.42 -16.28
CA SER A 87 3.30 -6.37 -17.34
C SER A 87 2.92 -5.65 -18.63
#